data_AF-A0A2G2KGY7-F1
#
_entry.id   AF-A0A2G2KGY7-F1
#
_cell.length_a   1.000
_cell.length_b   1.000
_cell.length_c   1.000
_cell.angle_alpha   90.00
_cell.angle_beta   90.00
_cell.angle_gamma   90.00
#
_symmetry.space_group_name_H-M   'P 1'
#
loop_
_entity.id
_entity.type
_entity.pdbx_description
1 polymer ?
#
loop_
_entity_poly.entity_id
_entity_poly.type
_entity_poly.pdbx_seq_one_letter_code
_entity_poly.pdbx_strand_id
1 'polypeptide(L)'
;MSVITRNKSEVTLLLLHAIIGGVLFTVPFSAMLYSLVIVIVTFYFIFSAKDKTYAILVSAAYLAASDVFLRMTGGLVFYELHKYLLIIFAVIGTIYSLDSSKGFIYLVCAALLLVGVVFTEYNVTESARKMIMFNLSGAISLCFFAFFCFKKQISLQQLNKVLFYALLPIVAMLVYMFLYTPDLKSVITGTASNHKASGGFGPNQVATILGFGVFILMTRLLLHKFKKTQLIVEFSLLALVTFRGLATFSRGGIIAAFVATIVFMLLIYFRGNIHVVRKIFKMIFFFVIAGVGVWFYTVSQTSGMIENRYLNKNAAGVEKADITTGRGDLIAIELQAFFENPIFGIGVGKSKQYRLDRTGTLAASHNEMSRLVSEHGVFGIVSFLILFLTPLLLRLQVRNNIYFYSFFLLWLLTINHSAMRIAFPSFIYGLALLDVTYENKKNKISVSK
;
A
#
# COMPACT_ATOMS: atom_id res chain seq x y z
N MET A 1 14.24 -11.66 -29.38
CA MET A 1 15.23 -10.56 -29.43
C MET A 1 14.68 -9.49 -30.37
N SER A 2 14.75 -8.20 -29.99
CA SER A 2 14.45 -6.98 -30.81
C SER A 2 13.02 -6.38 -30.98
N VAL A 3 11.98 -6.77 -30.21
CA VAL A 3 10.63 -6.15 -30.40
C VAL A 3 9.97 -5.56 -29.12
N ILE A 4 10.63 -5.52 -27.95
CA ILE A 4 10.06 -4.90 -26.72
C ILE A 4 10.92 -3.73 -26.21
N THR A 5 11.46 -2.94 -27.13
CA THR A 5 12.16 -1.68 -26.81
C THR A 5 11.71 -0.54 -27.72
N ARG A 6 10.42 -0.48 -28.08
CA ARG A 6 9.82 0.82 -28.37
C ARG A 6 9.75 1.55 -27.04
N ASN A 7 10.65 2.52 -26.87
CA ASN A 7 10.72 3.43 -25.75
C ASN A 7 9.43 4.28 -25.72
N LYS A 8 8.30 3.67 -25.33
CA LYS A 8 7.07 4.41 -25.05
C LYS A 8 7.42 5.36 -23.93
N SER A 9 7.22 6.66 -24.15
CA SER A 9 7.45 7.64 -23.11
C SER A 9 6.61 7.28 -21.87
N GLU A 10 7.12 7.51 -20.67
CA GLU A 10 6.36 7.27 -19.42
C GLU A 10 4.99 7.97 -19.49
N VAL A 11 4.92 9.15 -20.11
CA VAL A 11 3.67 9.86 -20.44
C VAL A 11 2.68 8.97 -21.20
N THR A 12 3.12 8.24 -22.22
CA THR A 12 2.25 7.35 -23.00
C THR A 12 1.63 6.25 -22.13
N LEU A 13 2.40 5.69 -21.18
CA LEU A 13 1.87 4.69 -20.25
C LEU A 13 0.88 5.31 -19.26
N LEU A 14 1.17 6.51 -18.75
CA LEU A 14 0.25 7.24 -17.87
C LEU A 14 -1.07 7.57 -18.59
N LEU A 15 -1.00 8.05 -19.84
CA LEU A 15 -2.17 8.34 -20.67
C LEU A 15 -2.98 7.08 -20.97
N LEU A 16 -2.32 5.96 -21.29
CA LEU A 16 -2.99 4.68 -21.47
C LEU A 16 -3.78 4.29 -20.23
N HIS A 17 -3.22 4.46 -19.03
CA HIS A 17 -3.91 4.12 -17.78
C HIS A 17 -5.03 5.09 -17.44
N ALA A 18 -4.88 6.37 -17.79
CA ALA A 18 -5.97 7.33 -17.71
C ALA A 18 -7.16 6.88 -18.59
N ILE A 19 -6.90 6.42 -19.82
CA ILE A 19 -7.93 5.87 -20.71
C ILE A 19 -8.56 4.61 -20.11
N ILE A 20 -7.77 3.69 -19.55
CA ILE A 20 -8.27 2.50 -18.87
C ILE A 20 -9.25 2.89 -17.74
N GLY A 21 -8.89 3.87 -16.91
CA GLY A 21 -9.77 4.40 -15.87
C GLY A 21 -11.12 4.88 -16.41
N GLY A 22 -11.11 5.60 -17.53
CA GLY A 22 -12.32 6.05 -18.22
C GLY A 22 -13.15 4.90 -18.78
N VAL A 23 -12.51 3.95 -19.49
CA VAL A 23 -13.19 2.78 -20.07
C VAL A 23 -13.89 1.95 -18.99
N LEU A 24 -13.19 1.67 -17.89
CA LEU A 24 -13.73 0.86 -16.79
C LEU A 24 -14.90 1.53 -16.07
N PHE A 25 -14.94 2.86 -16.05
CA PHE A 25 -16.10 3.60 -15.58
C PHE A 25 -17.29 3.47 -16.55
N THR A 26 -17.06 3.67 -17.85
CA THR A 26 -18.14 3.66 -18.86
C THR A 26 -18.68 2.27 -19.17
N VAL A 27 -17.85 1.22 -19.09
CA VAL A 27 -18.20 -0.16 -19.44
C VAL A 27 -17.83 -1.06 -18.25
N PRO A 28 -18.71 -1.20 -17.23
CA PRO A 28 -18.37 -1.90 -15.99
C PRO A 28 -17.86 -3.34 -16.17
N PHE A 29 -18.41 -4.10 -17.14
CA PHE A 29 -17.94 -5.46 -17.45
C PHE A 29 -16.45 -5.52 -17.83
N SER A 30 -15.90 -4.43 -18.40
CA SER A 30 -14.49 -4.37 -18.78
C SER A 30 -13.54 -4.45 -17.57
N ALA A 31 -14.01 -4.16 -16.35
CA ALA A 31 -13.20 -4.30 -15.15
C ALA A 31 -12.80 -5.76 -14.86
N MET A 32 -13.72 -6.70 -15.09
CA MET A 32 -13.43 -8.14 -14.94
C MET A 32 -12.44 -8.61 -16.01
N LEU A 33 -12.63 -8.17 -17.27
CA LEU A 33 -11.70 -8.46 -18.35
C LEU A 33 -10.30 -7.88 -18.05
N TYR A 34 -10.23 -6.65 -17.56
CA TYR A 34 -8.98 -6.02 -17.16
C TYR A 34 -8.29 -6.78 -16.03
N SER A 35 -9.03 -7.27 -15.04
CA SER A 35 -8.47 -8.15 -14.00
C SER A 35 -7.87 -9.42 -14.59
N LEU A 36 -8.55 -10.08 -15.54
CA LEU A 36 -8.02 -11.28 -16.21
C LEU A 36 -6.77 -10.97 -17.03
N VAL A 37 -6.76 -9.85 -17.76
CA VAL A 37 -5.60 -9.38 -18.51
C VAL A 37 -4.41 -9.14 -17.59
N ILE A 38 -4.60 -8.52 -16.42
CA ILE A 38 -3.53 -8.32 -15.43
C ILE A 38 -2.93 -9.67 -15.03
N VAL A 39 -3.76 -10.66 -14.72
CA VAL A 39 -3.29 -12.00 -14.34
C VAL A 39 -2.47 -12.63 -15.47
N ILE A 40 -3.01 -12.68 -16.69
CA ILE A 40 -2.34 -13.29 -17.84
C ILE A 40 -1.01 -12.57 -18.15
N VAL A 41 -1.01 -11.24 -18.20
CA VAL A 41 0.16 -10.44 -18.54
C VAL A 41 1.24 -10.55 -17.47
N THR A 42 0.87 -10.53 -16.18
CA THR A 42 1.85 -10.65 -15.09
C THR A 42 2.51 -12.03 -15.07
N PHE A 43 1.75 -13.12 -15.28
CA PHE A 43 2.34 -14.45 -15.43
C PHE A 43 3.23 -14.55 -16.67
N TYR A 44 2.75 -14.09 -17.83
CA TYR A 44 3.56 -14.09 -19.05
C TYR A 44 4.88 -13.33 -18.86
N PHE A 45 4.83 -12.15 -18.22
CA PHE A 45 6.00 -11.35 -17.95
C PHE A 45 6.99 -12.06 -17.00
N ILE A 46 6.50 -12.65 -15.91
CA ILE A 46 7.32 -13.41 -14.96
C ILE A 46 8.00 -14.60 -15.66
N PHE A 47 7.28 -15.39 -16.45
CA PHE A 47 7.85 -16.57 -17.11
C PHE A 47 8.78 -16.22 -18.28
N SER A 48 8.55 -15.11 -18.97
CA SER A 48 9.36 -14.69 -20.12
C SER A 48 10.61 -13.88 -19.74
N ALA A 49 10.62 -13.23 -18.56
CA ALA A 49 11.73 -12.38 -18.15
C ALA A 49 13.00 -13.18 -17.81
N LYS A 50 14.17 -12.65 -18.17
CA LYS A 50 15.47 -13.18 -17.72
C LYS A 50 15.72 -12.91 -16.25
N ASP A 51 15.48 -11.67 -15.80
CA ASP A 51 15.53 -11.28 -14.40
C ASP A 51 14.18 -11.55 -13.73
N LYS A 52 14.05 -12.73 -13.11
CA LYS A 52 12.83 -13.16 -12.43
C LYS A 52 12.49 -12.28 -11.23
N THR A 53 13.51 -11.84 -10.49
CA THR A 53 13.32 -10.99 -9.31
C THR A 53 12.68 -9.67 -9.71
N TYR A 54 13.25 -8.99 -10.71
CA TYR A 54 12.68 -7.74 -11.20
C TYR A 54 11.27 -7.94 -11.76
N ALA A 55 11.03 -9.01 -12.52
CA ALA A 55 9.71 -9.28 -13.09
C ALA A 55 8.64 -9.49 -12.04
N ILE A 56 8.94 -10.25 -10.98
CA ILE A 56 8.04 -10.48 -9.85
C ILE A 56 7.76 -9.18 -9.10
N LEU A 57 8.78 -8.37 -8.83
CA LEU A 57 8.61 -7.12 -8.12
C LEU A 57 7.75 -6.12 -8.92
N VAL A 58 7.94 -6.02 -10.24
CA VAL A 58 7.09 -5.20 -11.12
C VAL A 58 5.65 -5.73 -11.15
N SER A 59 5.46 -7.03 -11.32
CA SER A 59 4.12 -7.65 -11.30
C SER A 59 3.42 -7.43 -9.98
N ALA A 60 4.11 -7.63 -8.86
CA ALA A 60 3.60 -7.38 -7.50
C ALA A 60 3.25 -5.91 -7.27
N ALA A 61 4.06 -4.98 -7.80
CA ALA A 61 3.82 -3.55 -7.68
C ALA A 61 2.54 -3.11 -8.40
N TYR A 62 2.37 -3.56 -9.64
CA TYR A 62 1.16 -3.29 -10.41
C TYR A 62 -0.07 -3.87 -9.71
N LEU A 63 0.02 -5.14 -9.30
CA LEU A 63 -1.03 -5.90 -8.65
C LEU A 63 -1.49 -5.29 -7.31
N ALA A 64 -0.53 -4.94 -6.45
CA ALA A 64 -0.82 -4.34 -5.16
C ALA A 64 -1.45 -2.95 -5.28
N ALA A 65 -1.05 -2.18 -6.29
CA ALA A 65 -1.61 -0.86 -6.57
C ALA A 65 -2.96 -0.90 -7.30
N SER A 66 -3.22 -1.94 -8.12
CA SER A 66 -4.52 -2.17 -8.76
C SER A 66 -5.57 -2.78 -7.84
N ASP A 67 -5.18 -3.30 -6.67
CA ASP A 67 -6.08 -4.05 -5.79
C ASP A 67 -7.31 -3.23 -5.37
N VAL A 68 -7.10 -2.01 -4.90
CA VAL A 68 -8.20 -1.12 -4.52
C VAL A 68 -9.06 -0.75 -5.73
N PHE A 69 -8.43 -0.47 -6.87
CA PHE A 69 -9.15 -0.09 -8.08
C PHE A 69 -10.07 -1.21 -8.57
N LEU A 70 -9.57 -2.44 -8.65
CA LEU A 70 -10.37 -3.59 -9.09
C LEU A 70 -11.44 -4.00 -8.08
N ARG A 71 -11.21 -3.81 -6.77
CA ARG A 71 -12.27 -3.98 -5.76
C ARG A 71 -13.37 -2.93 -5.90
N MET A 72 -12.96 -1.67 -6.11
CA MET A 72 -13.85 -0.53 -6.29
C MET A 72 -14.78 -0.72 -7.49
N THR A 73 -14.26 -1.23 -8.60
CA THR A 73 -15.05 -1.48 -9.82
C THR A 73 -15.79 -2.82 -9.84
N GLY A 74 -15.65 -3.66 -8.79
CA GLY A 74 -16.18 -5.03 -8.79
C GLY A 74 -15.53 -5.95 -9.82
N GLY A 75 -14.33 -5.62 -10.31
CA GLY A 75 -13.63 -6.38 -11.36
C GLY A 75 -12.89 -7.63 -10.88
N LEU A 76 -12.82 -7.87 -9.56
CA LEU A 76 -12.16 -9.05 -9.02
C LEU A 76 -12.97 -10.32 -9.25
N VAL A 77 -12.32 -11.36 -9.80
CA VAL A 77 -12.90 -12.71 -9.91
C VAL A 77 -13.26 -13.28 -8.54
N PHE A 78 -12.43 -13.03 -7.52
CA PHE A 78 -12.75 -13.29 -6.13
C PHE A 78 -12.02 -12.30 -5.21
N TYR A 79 -12.57 -12.09 -4.01
CA TYR A 79 -12.18 -10.98 -3.15
C TYR A 79 -10.71 -11.00 -2.69
N GLU A 80 -10.06 -12.17 -2.59
CA GLU A 80 -8.67 -12.30 -2.11
C GLU A 80 -7.63 -12.52 -3.22
N LEU A 81 -8.04 -12.34 -4.50
CA LEU A 81 -7.22 -12.67 -5.68
C LEU A 81 -5.80 -12.10 -5.60
N HIS A 82 -5.65 -10.80 -5.36
CA HIS A 82 -4.32 -10.18 -5.36
C HIS A 82 -3.43 -10.65 -4.21
N LYS A 83 -3.99 -10.95 -3.04
CA LYS A 83 -3.20 -11.46 -1.91
C LYS A 83 -2.64 -12.86 -2.23
N TYR A 84 -3.44 -13.69 -2.90
CA TYR A 84 -3.01 -15.01 -3.37
C TYR A 84 -2.00 -14.93 -4.51
N LEU A 85 -2.20 -14.02 -5.46
CA LEU A 85 -1.23 -13.82 -6.54
C LEU A 85 0.13 -13.36 -6.00
N LEU A 86 0.19 -12.52 -4.95
CA LEU A 86 1.46 -12.20 -4.28
C LEU A 86 2.14 -13.44 -3.68
N ILE A 87 1.38 -14.35 -3.05
CA ILE A 87 1.91 -15.62 -2.54
C ILE A 87 2.47 -16.46 -3.69
N ILE A 88 1.70 -16.63 -4.77
CA ILE A 88 2.11 -17.41 -5.93
C ILE A 88 3.37 -16.81 -6.58
N PHE A 89 3.43 -15.49 -6.75
CA PHE A 89 4.59 -14.81 -7.30
C PHE A 89 5.83 -14.99 -6.41
N ALA A 90 5.68 -14.93 -5.09
CA ALA A 90 6.76 -15.18 -4.14
C ALA A 90 7.28 -16.62 -4.21
N VAL A 91 6.38 -17.60 -4.32
CA VAL A 91 6.73 -19.03 -4.48
C VAL A 91 7.48 -19.25 -5.79
N ILE A 92 6.94 -18.76 -6.91
CA ILE A 92 7.62 -18.82 -8.23
C ILE A 92 9.01 -18.20 -8.13
N GLY A 93 9.12 -16.99 -7.57
CA GLY A 93 10.38 -16.30 -7.42
C GLY A 93 11.41 -17.06 -6.61
N THR A 94 10.97 -17.69 -5.52
CA THR A 94 11.85 -18.52 -4.69
C THR A 94 12.37 -19.70 -5.49
N ILE A 95 11.48 -20.46 -6.16
CA ILE A 95 11.83 -21.65 -6.96
C ILE A 95 12.85 -21.29 -8.05
N TYR A 96 12.62 -20.21 -8.79
CA TYR A 96 13.49 -19.82 -9.90
C TYR A 96 14.79 -19.13 -9.47
N SER A 97 14.85 -18.58 -8.25
CA SER A 97 16.00 -17.79 -7.84
C SER A 97 17.24 -18.62 -7.49
N LEU A 98 17.14 -19.96 -7.36
CA LEU A 98 18.18 -20.94 -7.01
C LEU A 98 19.03 -20.66 -5.75
N ASP A 99 19.03 -19.43 -5.25
CA ASP A 99 19.59 -19.02 -3.97
C ASP A 99 18.68 -19.50 -2.84
N SER A 100 19.28 -20.08 -1.80
CA SER A 100 18.57 -20.36 -0.55
C SER A 100 18.07 -19.04 0.04
N SER A 101 16.75 -18.82 -0.01
CA SER A 101 16.18 -17.64 0.64
C SER A 101 16.47 -17.69 2.13
N LYS A 102 17.21 -16.69 2.61
CA LYS A 102 17.57 -16.55 4.03
C LYS A 102 16.40 -16.04 4.89
N GLY A 103 15.22 -15.88 4.28
CA GLY A 103 14.02 -15.33 4.92
C GLY A 103 13.17 -16.35 5.70
N PHE A 104 13.68 -17.55 6.00
CA PHE A 104 12.89 -18.65 6.60
C PHE A 104 12.08 -18.25 7.85
N ILE A 105 12.56 -17.28 8.62
CA ILE A 105 11.85 -16.72 9.78
C ILE A 105 10.44 -16.22 9.44
N TYR A 106 10.19 -15.77 8.20
CA TYR A 106 8.85 -15.36 7.76
C TYR A 106 7.92 -16.55 7.50
N LEU A 107 8.44 -17.72 7.12
CA LEU A 107 7.63 -18.94 7.04
C LEU A 107 7.26 -19.45 8.44
N VAL A 108 8.17 -19.30 9.41
CA VAL A 108 7.86 -19.53 10.84
C VAL A 108 6.74 -18.58 11.29
N CYS A 109 6.84 -17.28 10.97
CA CYS A 109 5.78 -16.31 11.24
C CYS A 109 4.43 -16.75 10.64
N ALA A 110 4.40 -17.21 9.38
CA ALA A 110 3.17 -17.74 8.78
C ALA A 110 2.62 -18.97 9.54
N ALA A 111 3.49 -19.90 9.95
CA ALA A 111 3.10 -21.08 10.69
C ALA A 111 2.51 -20.75 12.07
N LEU A 112 3.10 -19.79 12.81
CA LEU A 112 2.58 -19.33 14.10
C LEU A 112 1.16 -18.76 13.97
N LEU A 113 0.88 -18.00 12.90
CA LEU A 113 -0.45 -17.47 12.66
C LEU A 113 -1.47 -18.56 12.30
N LEU A 114 -1.04 -19.65 11.65
CA LEU A 114 -1.93 -20.76 11.32
C LEU A 114 -2.42 -21.54 12.56
N VAL A 115 -1.70 -21.47 13.69
CA VAL A 115 -2.13 -22.12 14.95
C VAL A 115 -3.52 -21.63 15.39
N GLY A 116 -3.78 -20.32 15.28
CA GLY A 116 -5.07 -19.73 15.67
C GLY A 116 -6.27 -20.23 14.85
N VAL A 117 -6.04 -20.84 13.69
CA VAL A 117 -7.11 -21.39 12.84
C VAL A 117 -7.83 -22.55 13.53
N VAL A 118 -7.10 -23.34 14.32
CA VAL A 118 -7.67 -24.50 15.05
C VAL A 118 -8.73 -24.06 16.05
N PHE A 119 -8.60 -22.86 16.62
CA PHE A 119 -9.52 -22.30 17.62
C PHE A 119 -10.69 -21.52 16.99
N THR A 120 -10.89 -21.67 15.68
CA THR A 120 -11.89 -20.94 14.92
C THR A 120 -13.17 -21.75 14.72
N GLU A 121 -14.14 -21.62 15.62
CA GLU A 121 -15.42 -22.33 15.52
C GLU A 121 -16.56 -21.42 15.03
N TYR A 122 -17.13 -21.60 13.84
CA TYR A 122 -18.36 -20.88 13.45
C TYR A 122 -19.52 -21.85 13.28
N ASN A 123 -20.74 -21.40 13.59
CA ASN A 123 -21.98 -22.18 13.48
C ASN A 123 -22.23 -22.75 12.07
N VAL A 124 -21.59 -22.20 11.03
CA VAL A 124 -21.69 -22.68 9.63
C VAL A 124 -20.29 -22.76 9.00
N THR A 125 -19.90 -23.93 8.48
CA THR A 125 -18.57 -24.20 7.92
C THR A 125 -18.18 -23.29 6.75
N GLU A 126 -19.15 -22.93 5.89
CA GLU A 126 -18.90 -22.01 4.77
C GLU A 126 -18.59 -20.58 5.23
N SER A 127 -19.18 -20.17 6.37
CA SER A 127 -18.89 -18.88 7.01
C SER A 127 -17.49 -18.86 7.62
N ALA A 128 -17.04 -19.99 8.19
CA ALA A 128 -15.71 -20.12 8.78
C ALA A 128 -14.61 -19.89 7.75
N ARG A 129 -14.66 -20.59 6.61
CA ARG A 129 -13.65 -20.45 5.55
C ARG A 129 -13.55 -19.00 5.06
N LYS A 130 -14.69 -18.35 4.76
CA LYS A 130 -14.70 -16.95 4.30
C LYS A 130 -14.10 -16.01 5.34
N MET A 131 -14.41 -16.22 6.62
CA MET A 131 -13.90 -15.40 7.71
C MET A 131 -12.41 -15.61 7.97
N ILE A 132 -11.93 -16.86 7.96
CA ILE A 132 -10.51 -17.19 8.10
C ILE A 132 -9.72 -16.54 6.96
N MET A 133 -10.16 -16.73 5.71
CA MET A 133 -9.46 -16.16 4.55
C MET A 133 -9.44 -14.64 4.57
N PHE A 134 -10.57 -14.00 4.90
CA PHE A 134 -10.64 -12.53 4.98
C PHE A 134 -9.73 -11.94 6.05
N ASN A 135 -9.51 -12.66 7.15
CA ASN A 135 -8.67 -12.17 8.24
C ASN A 135 -7.20 -12.57 8.11
N LEU A 136 -6.89 -13.77 7.61
CA LEU A 136 -5.53 -14.33 7.62
C LEU A 136 -4.76 -14.11 6.30
N SER A 137 -5.45 -14.00 5.16
CA SER A 137 -4.79 -13.91 3.83
C SER A 137 -3.80 -12.76 3.71
N GLY A 138 -4.08 -11.62 4.35
CA GLY A 138 -3.18 -10.46 4.38
C GLY A 138 -1.84 -10.78 5.04
N ALA A 139 -1.88 -11.28 6.27
CA ALA A 139 -0.69 -11.60 7.05
C ALA A 139 0.12 -12.73 6.40
N ILE A 140 -0.54 -13.77 5.87
CA ILE A 140 0.13 -14.86 5.15
C ILE A 140 0.78 -14.35 3.87
N SER A 141 0.06 -13.54 3.08
CA SER A 141 0.61 -12.93 1.86
C SER A 141 1.86 -12.09 2.15
N LEU A 142 1.86 -11.35 3.25
CA LEU A 142 3.04 -10.61 3.70
C LEU A 142 4.20 -11.55 4.04
N CYS A 143 3.96 -12.60 4.81
CA CYS A 143 5.00 -13.55 5.20
C CYS A 143 5.68 -14.19 3.98
N PHE A 144 4.90 -14.66 3.00
CA PHE A 144 5.45 -15.25 1.78
C PHE A 144 6.19 -14.22 0.92
N PHE A 145 5.63 -13.03 0.74
CA PHE A 145 6.28 -11.99 -0.06
C PHE A 145 7.56 -11.46 0.61
N ALA A 146 7.57 -11.36 1.95
CA ALA A 146 8.73 -11.03 2.76
C ALA A 146 9.82 -12.10 2.66
N PHE A 147 9.43 -13.38 2.76
CA PHE A 147 10.31 -14.52 2.56
C PHE A 147 11.02 -14.44 1.20
N PHE A 148 10.29 -14.12 0.13
CA PHE A 148 10.88 -13.93 -1.18
C PHE A 148 11.83 -12.71 -1.26
N CYS A 149 11.41 -11.56 -0.74
CA CYS A 149 12.18 -10.30 -0.87
C CYS A 149 13.42 -10.21 0.02
N PHE A 150 13.50 -11.02 1.08
CA PHE A 150 14.55 -10.90 2.09
C PHE A 150 15.97 -10.97 1.51
N LYS A 151 16.71 -9.85 1.61
CA LYS A 151 18.07 -9.68 1.08
C LYS A 151 18.20 -9.87 -0.45
N LYS A 152 17.09 -9.85 -1.21
CA LYS A 152 17.18 -9.90 -2.67
C LYS A 152 17.76 -8.60 -3.20
N GLN A 153 18.71 -8.73 -4.12
CA GLN A 153 19.37 -7.58 -4.72
C GLN A 153 18.53 -6.99 -5.85
N ILE A 154 18.44 -5.67 -5.87
CA ILE A 154 17.83 -4.91 -6.97
C ILE A 154 18.58 -3.60 -7.16
N SER A 155 18.81 -3.18 -8.40
CA SER A 155 19.40 -1.85 -8.62
C SER A 155 18.42 -0.74 -8.25
N LEU A 156 18.92 0.42 -7.81
CA LEU A 156 18.07 1.59 -7.54
C LEU A 156 17.22 1.99 -8.76
N GLN A 157 17.78 1.84 -9.97
CA GLN A 157 17.06 2.12 -11.21
C GLN A 157 15.88 1.17 -11.41
N GLN A 158 16.07 -0.12 -11.19
CA GLN A 158 15.00 -1.12 -11.24
C GLN A 158 13.94 -0.86 -10.16
N LEU A 159 14.34 -0.56 -8.92
CA LEU A 159 13.38 -0.25 -7.84
C LEU A 159 12.53 0.98 -8.18
N ASN A 160 13.13 2.03 -8.75
CA ASN A 160 12.38 3.20 -9.22
C ASN A 160 11.38 2.85 -10.35
N LYS A 161 11.73 1.90 -11.23
CA LYS A 161 10.80 1.39 -12.25
C LYS A 161 9.68 0.56 -11.63
N VAL A 162 9.97 -0.29 -10.64
CA VAL A 162 8.95 -1.03 -9.87
C VAL A 162 7.92 -0.06 -9.29
N LEU A 163 8.38 1.03 -8.66
CA LEU A 163 7.49 2.09 -8.13
C LEU A 163 6.71 2.80 -9.24
N PHE A 164 7.31 3.05 -10.41
CA PHE A 164 6.60 3.60 -11.56
C PHE A 164 5.47 2.69 -12.06
N TYR A 165 5.70 1.38 -12.14
CA TYR A 165 4.65 0.44 -12.55
C TYR A 165 3.50 0.35 -11.53
N ALA A 166 3.77 0.57 -10.23
CA ALA A 166 2.70 0.76 -9.24
C ALA A 166 1.90 2.04 -9.45
N LEU A 167 2.52 3.13 -9.94
CA LEU A 167 1.82 4.39 -10.18
C LEU A 167 0.76 4.29 -11.30
N LEU A 168 0.98 3.40 -12.28
CA LEU A 168 0.11 3.26 -13.45
C LEU A 168 -1.36 2.93 -13.09
N PRO A 169 -1.69 1.85 -12.34
CA PRO A 169 -3.07 1.58 -11.95
C PRO A 169 -3.62 2.63 -10.97
N ILE A 170 -2.78 3.36 -10.23
CA ILE A 170 -3.21 4.49 -9.39
C ILE A 170 -3.76 5.62 -10.26
N VAL A 171 -3.13 5.90 -11.42
CA VAL A 171 -3.65 6.87 -12.39
C VAL A 171 -4.99 6.43 -12.97
N ALA A 172 -5.17 5.15 -13.28
CA ALA A 172 -6.46 4.62 -13.73
C ALA A 172 -7.56 4.81 -12.67
N MET A 173 -7.24 4.46 -11.42
CA MET A 173 -8.14 4.66 -10.27
C MET A 173 -8.49 6.14 -10.08
N LEU A 174 -7.51 7.03 -10.24
CA LEU A 174 -7.73 8.46 -10.10
C LEU A 174 -8.76 8.96 -11.11
N VAL A 175 -8.62 8.60 -12.40
CA VAL A 175 -9.59 8.98 -13.44
C VAL A 175 -10.97 8.41 -13.14
N TYR A 176 -11.06 7.13 -12.76
CA TYR A 176 -12.32 6.53 -12.37
C TYR A 176 -13.01 7.32 -11.24
N MET A 177 -12.27 7.70 -10.19
CA MET A 177 -12.83 8.49 -9.08
C MET A 177 -13.33 9.87 -9.51
N PHE A 178 -12.65 10.52 -10.46
CA PHE A 178 -13.11 11.79 -11.02
C PHE A 178 -14.43 11.66 -11.77
N LEU A 179 -14.61 10.56 -12.51
CA LEU A 179 -15.84 10.29 -13.24
C LEU A 179 -16.97 9.81 -12.31
N TYR A 180 -16.64 9.03 -11.29
CA TYR A 180 -17.60 8.50 -10.32
C TYR A 180 -18.21 9.59 -9.44
N THR A 181 -17.42 10.59 -9.05
CA THR A 181 -17.93 11.75 -8.32
C THR A 181 -17.28 13.02 -8.85
N PRO A 182 -17.87 13.60 -9.92
CA PRO A 182 -17.40 14.86 -10.50
C PRO A 182 -17.62 16.03 -9.54
N ASP A 183 -18.81 16.10 -8.92
CA ASP A 183 -19.15 17.10 -7.93
C ASP A 183 -18.99 16.56 -6.51
N LEU A 184 -17.93 16.99 -5.83
CA LEU A 184 -17.67 16.62 -4.44
C LEU A 184 -18.59 17.35 -3.45
N LYS A 185 -19.08 18.55 -3.80
CA LYS A 185 -19.88 19.37 -2.87
C LYS A 185 -21.22 18.72 -2.55
N SER A 186 -21.85 18.08 -3.53
CA SER A 186 -23.13 17.39 -3.33
C SER A 186 -23.03 16.11 -2.49
N VAL A 187 -21.87 15.46 -2.44
CA VAL A 187 -21.73 14.18 -1.71
C VAL A 187 -21.10 14.34 -0.33
N ILE A 188 -20.44 15.47 -0.04
CA ILE A 188 -19.77 15.73 1.23
C ILE A 188 -20.68 16.57 2.13
N THR A 189 -21.46 15.87 2.96
CA THR A 189 -22.43 16.48 3.88
C THR A 189 -21.97 16.50 5.34
N GLY A 190 -20.77 16.02 5.65
CA GLY A 190 -20.25 15.94 7.01
C GLY A 190 -18.76 15.61 7.10
N THR A 191 -18.27 15.38 8.33
CA THR A 191 -16.84 15.12 8.61
C THR A 191 -16.50 13.65 8.80
N ALA A 192 -17.37 12.73 8.36
CA ALA A 192 -17.06 11.31 8.30
C ALA A 192 -16.22 10.99 7.05
N SER A 193 -15.52 9.86 7.05
CA SER A 193 -14.91 9.32 5.83
C SER A 193 -16.00 9.06 4.78
N ASN A 194 -15.74 9.38 3.51
CA ASN A 194 -16.80 9.44 2.50
C ASN A 194 -16.62 8.38 1.41
N HIS A 195 -17.53 7.40 1.38
CA HIS A 195 -17.53 6.31 0.38
C HIS A 195 -17.77 6.82 -1.05
N LYS A 196 -18.67 7.78 -1.24
CA LYS A 196 -18.97 8.34 -2.58
C LYS A 196 -17.76 9.05 -3.15
N ALA A 197 -17.13 9.93 -2.35
CA ALA A 197 -15.88 10.60 -2.74
C ALA A 197 -14.69 9.64 -2.95
N SER A 198 -14.82 8.39 -2.49
CA SER A 198 -13.82 7.30 -2.61
C SER A 198 -14.15 6.31 -3.72
N GLY A 199 -14.92 6.72 -4.74
CA GLY A 199 -15.27 5.86 -5.88
C GLY A 199 -16.23 4.72 -5.52
N GLY A 200 -16.97 4.82 -4.41
CA GLY A 200 -17.86 3.77 -3.92
C GLY A 200 -17.16 2.70 -3.07
N PHE A 201 -15.86 2.83 -2.79
CA PHE A 201 -15.08 1.86 -2.00
C PHE A 201 -14.68 2.39 -0.62
N GLY A 202 -13.99 1.55 0.17
CA GLY A 202 -13.52 1.88 1.51
C GLY A 202 -12.52 3.06 1.51
N PRO A 203 -12.84 4.19 2.17
CA PRO A 203 -12.03 5.40 2.10
C PRO A 203 -10.60 5.23 2.65
N ASN A 204 -10.41 4.36 3.64
CA ASN A 204 -9.09 4.10 4.22
C ASN A 204 -8.15 3.41 3.22
N GLN A 205 -8.66 2.43 2.49
CA GLN A 205 -7.91 1.70 1.47
C GLN A 205 -7.60 2.61 0.27
N VAL A 206 -8.58 3.42 -0.16
CA VAL A 206 -8.40 4.38 -1.25
C VAL A 206 -7.36 5.44 -0.88
N ALA A 207 -7.45 6.04 0.31
CA ALA A 207 -6.47 7.01 0.79
C ALA A 207 -5.08 6.41 0.95
N THR A 208 -4.97 5.13 1.32
CA THR A 208 -3.68 4.40 1.41
C THR A 208 -3.00 4.33 0.05
N ILE A 209 -3.74 3.90 -0.99
CA ILE A 209 -3.17 3.76 -2.35
C ILE A 209 -2.90 5.12 -2.99
N LEU A 210 -3.79 6.11 -2.82
CA LEU A 210 -3.51 7.48 -3.28
C LEU A 210 -2.31 8.09 -2.54
N GLY A 211 -2.20 7.89 -1.23
CA GLY A 211 -1.02 8.27 -0.44
C GLY A 211 0.26 7.60 -0.95
N PHE A 212 0.22 6.32 -1.29
CA PHE A 212 1.35 5.66 -1.93
C PHE A 212 1.70 6.30 -3.28
N GLY A 213 0.70 6.71 -4.07
CA GLY A 213 0.90 7.51 -5.28
C GLY A 213 1.60 8.85 -5.02
N VAL A 214 1.18 9.58 -3.97
CA VAL A 214 1.87 10.80 -3.50
C VAL A 214 3.33 10.49 -3.18
N PHE A 215 3.60 9.44 -2.40
CA PHE A 215 4.95 9.04 -2.04
C PHE A 215 5.82 8.73 -3.29
N ILE A 216 5.29 7.96 -4.25
CA ILE A 216 6.00 7.63 -5.50
C ILE A 216 6.34 8.90 -6.28
N LEU A 217 5.37 9.79 -6.50
CA LEU A 217 5.56 11.02 -7.26
C LEU A 217 6.57 11.95 -6.60
N MET A 218 6.49 12.11 -5.26
CA MET A 218 7.44 12.92 -4.49
C MET A 218 8.87 12.38 -4.62
N THR A 219 9.06 11.08 -4.44
CA THR A 219 10.39 10.45 -4.54
C THR A 219 10.95 10.46 -5.96
N ARG A 220 10.10 10.28 -6.98
CA ARG A 220 10.46 10.44 -8.40
C ARG A 220 10.96 11.85 -8.70
N LEU A 221 10.20 12.88 -8.31
CA LEU A 221 10.60 14.29 -8.50
C LEU A 221 11.93 14.63 -7.80
N LEU A 222 12.18 14.03 -6.64
CA LEU A 222 13.44 14.19 -5.89
C LEU A 222 14.63 13.45 -6.53
N LEU A 223 14.44 12.23 -7.03
CA LEU A 223 15.54 11.42 -7.55
C LEU A 223 15.84 11.64 -9.04
N HIS A 224 14.81 11.88 -9.86
CA HIS A 224 14.95 11.91 -11.31
C HIS A 224 15.12 13.33 -11.84
N LYS A 225 15.67 13.44 -13.05
CA LYS A 225 15.73 14.69 -13.81
C LYS A 225 14.78 14.56 -15.00
N PHE A 226 13.67 15.26 -14.97
CA PHE A 226 12.65 15.19 -16.01
C PHE A 226 12.82 16.27 -17.06
N LYS A 227 12.41 15.97 -18.30
CA LYS A 227 12.14 16.97 -19.33
C LYS A 227 10.93 17.81 -18.92
N LYS A 228 10.80 19.03 -19.45
CA LYS A 228 9.72 19.97 -19.10
C LYS A 228 8.31 19.34 -19.18
N THR A 229 8.02 18.59 -20.25
CA THR A 229 6.71 17.92 -20.44
C THR A 229 6.42 16.88 -19.36
N GLN A 230 7.35 15.95 -19.10
CA GLN A 230 7.21 14.96 -18.03
C GLN A 230 7.11 15.64 -16.66
N LEU A 231 7.90 16.69 -16.40
CA LEU A 231 7.87 17.42 -15.14
C LEU A 231 6.48 18.01 -14.85
N ILE A 232 5.83 18.61 -15.86
CA ILE A 232 4.46 19.12 -15.73
C ILE A 232 3.50 17.97 -15.40
N VAL A 233 3.61 16.84 -16.09
CA VAL A 233 2.77 15.66 -15.83
C VAL A 233 2.93 15.15 -14.39
N GLU A 234 4.16 15.05 -13.88
CA GLU A 234 4.43 14.59 -12.50
C GLU A 234 3.82 15.53 -11.46
N PHE A 235 3.98 16.85 -11.62
CA PHE A 235 3.38 17.83 -10.70
C PHE A 235 1.85 17.87 -10.79
N SER A 236 1.29 17.79 -11.99
CA SER A 236 -0.17 17.73 -12.17
C SER A 236 -0.75 16.47 -11.53
N LEU A 237 -0.13 15.31 -11.75
CA LEU A 237 -0.55 14.06 -11.10
C LEU A 237 -0.42 14.15 -9.58
N LEU A 238 0.67 14.74 -9.07
CA LEU A 238 0.86 14.93 -7.63
C LEU A 238 -0.26 15.76 -7.02
N ALA A 239 -0.63 16.87 -7.67
CA ALA A 239 -1.73 17.72 -7.23
C ALA A 239 -3.08 16.97 -7.25
N LEU A 240 -3.39 16.27 -8.35
CA LEU A 240 -4.66 15.56 -8.51
C LEU A 240 -4.80 14.38 -7.54
N VAL A 241 -3.75 13.57 -7.37
CA VAL A 241 -3.72 12.44 -6.44
C VAL A 241 -3.83 12.93 -4.99
N THR A 242 -3.13 14.00 -4.63
CA THR A 242 -3.21 14.59 -3.29
C THR A 242 -4.61 15.13 -3.02
N PHE A 243 -5.18 15.90 -3.96
CA PHE A 243 -6.54 16.43 -3.88
C PHE A 243 -7.58 15.32 -3.64
N ARG A 244 -7.60 14.30 -4.52
CA ARG A 244 -8.54 13.19 -4.38
C ARG A 244 -8.29 12.36 -3.12
N GLY A 245 -7.03 12.25 -2.71
CA GLY A 245 -6.62 11.62 -1.45
C GLY A 245 -7.24 12.31 -0.23
N LEU A 246 -7.13 13.64 -0.15
CA LEU A 246 -7.76 14.45 0.91
C LEU A 246 -9.29 14.33 0.85
N ALA A 247 -9.88 14.39 -0.34
CA ALA A 247 -11.32 14.33 -0.56
C ALA A 247 -11.98 13.01 -0.11
N THR A 248 -11.20 11.95 0.15
CA THR A 248 -11.72 10.71 0.76
C THR A 248 -12.17 10.89 2.22
N PHE A 249 -11.71 11.95 2.89
CA PHE A 249 -11.87 12.20 4.33
C PHE A 249 -11.23 11.10 5.21
N SER A 250 -10.34 10.27 4.65
CA SER A 250 -9.50 9.35 5.42
C SER A 250 -8.07 9.88 5.55
N ARG A 251 -7.75 10.37 6.76
CA ARG A 251 -6.47 11.03 7.07
C ARG A 251 -5.27 10.07 7.02
N GLY A 252 -5.47 8.81 7.43
CA GLY A 252 -4.39 7.87 7.75
C GLY A 252 -3.43 7.61 6.58
N GLY A 253 -3.94 7.33 5.39
CA GLY A 253 -3.12 7.02 4.21
C GLY A 253 -2.29 8.21 3.73
N ILE A 254 -2.88 9.41 3.75
CA ILE A 254 -2.22 10.65 3.35
C ILE A 254 -1.15 11.06 4.38
N ILE A 255 -1.46 10.98 5.67
CA ILE A 255 -0.48 11.23 6.74
C ILE A 255 0.69 10.24 6.63
N ALA A 256 0.41 8.95 6.40
CA ALA A 256 1.45 7.94 6.24
C ALA A 256 2.39 8.26 5.07
N ALA A 257 1.85 8.71 3.94
CA ALA A 257 2.63 9.15 2.80
C ALA A 257 3.53 10.35 3.13
N PHE A 258 2.99 11.38 3.77
CA PHE A 258 3.77 12.56 4.17
C PHE A 258 4.89 12.20 5.15
N VAL A 259 4.61 11.39 6.18
CA VAL A 259 5.62 10.91 7.13
C VAL A 259 6.72 10.13 6.40
N ALA A 260 6.34 9.20 5.51
CA ALA A 260 7.31 8.42 4.74
C ALA A 260 8.17 9.28 3.80
N THR A 261 7.58 10.31 3.16
CA THR A 261 8.30 11.27 2.31
C THR A 261 9.23 12.16 3.12
N ILE A 262 8.82 12.65 4.28
CA ILE A 262 9.69 13.45 5.17
C ILE A 262 10.89 12.61 5.60
N VAL A 263 10.68 11.38 6.06
CA VAL A 263 11.76 10.47 6.45
C VAL A 263 12.68 10.17 5.27
N PHE A 264 12.13 9.98 4.06
CA PHE A 264 12.94 9.81 2.85
C PHE A 264 13.83 11.02 2.58
N MET A 265 13.26 12.23 2.64
CA MET A 265 13.99 13.48 2.44
C MET A 265 15.09 13.67 3.49
N LEU A 266 14.82 13.39 4.77
CA LEU A 266 15.81 13.47 5.84
C LEU A 266 16.98 12.51 5.59
N LEU A 267 16.70 11.26 5.20
CA LEU A 267 17.76 10.28 4.90
C LEU A 267 18.64 10.72 3.73
N ILE A 268 18.04 11.26 2.68
CA ILE A 268 18.80 11.77 1.53
C ILE A 268 19.55 13.05 1.90
N TYR A 269 18.98 13.92 2.74
CA TYR A 269 19.63 15.13 3.21
C TYR A 269 20.95 14.79 3.94
N PHE A 270 20.91 13.85 4.89
CA PHE A 270 22.11 13.47 5.66
C PHE A 270 23.15 12.67 4.86
N ARG A 271 22.74 12.00 3.78
CA ARG A 271 23.65 11.19 2.94
C ARG A 271 24.09 11.90 1.65
N GLY A 272 23.42 13.00 1.29
CA GLY A 272 23.57 13.68 0.02
C GLY A 272 24.68 14.73 0.04
N ASN A 273 25.19 15.08 -1.14
CA ASN A 273 26.08 16.22 -1.29
C ASN A 273 25.30 17.54 -1.37
N ILE A 274 26.02 18.68 -1.39
CA ILE A 274 25.41 20.02 -1.44
C ILE A 274 24.41 20.20 -2.61
N HIS A 275 24.65 19.55 -3.75
CA HIS A 275 23.75 19.61 -4.91
C HIS A 275 22.42 18.90 -4.63
N VAL A 276 22.46 17.75 -3.95
CA VAL A 276 21.28 17.01 -3.53
C VAL A 276 20.49 17.82 -2.50
N VAL A 277 21.16 18.40 -1.51
CA VAL A 277 20.52 19.24 -0.48
C VAL A 277 19.82 20.45 -1.11
N ARG A 278 20.49 21.17 -2.03
CA ARG A 278 19.87 22.28 -2.78
C ARG A 278 18.64 21.83 -3.57
N LYS A 279 18.69 20.64 -4.18
CA LYS A 279 17.54 20.06 -4.87
C LYS A 279 16.37 19.79 -3.90
N ILE A 280 16.65 19.26 -2.71
CA ILE A 280 15.62 19.04 -1.68
C ILE A 280 14.93 20.35 -1.32
N PHE A 281 15.67 21.42 -0.97
CA PHE A 281 15.07 22.70 -0.62
C PHE A 281 14.23 23.30 -1.76
N LYS A 282 14.74 23.25 -2.99
CA LYS A 282 13.97 23.68 -4.17
C LYS A 282 12.68 22.89 -4.32
N MET A 283 12.73 21.57 -4.13
CA MET A 283 11.54 20.71 -4.25
C MET A 283 10.56 20.94 -3.10
N ILE A 284 11.03 21.11 -1.86
CA ILE A 284 10.18 21.47 -0.71
C ILE A 284 9.42 22.76 -1.00
N PHE A 285 10.09 23.79 -1.52
CA PHE A 285 9.43 25.04 -1.91
C PHE A 285 8.27 24.81 -2.89
N PHE A 286 8.50 24.06 -3.97
CA PHE A 286 7.44 23.73 -4.94
C PHE A 286 6.33 22.85 -4.33
N PHE A 287 6.68 21.92 -3.44
CA PHE A 287 5.71 21.07 -2.77
C PHE A 287 4.82 21.83 -1.79
N VAL A 288 5.37 22.81 -1.07
CA VAL A 288 4.60 23.70 -0.20
C VAL A 288 3.62 24.53 -1.03
N ILE A 289 4.07 25.14 -2.12
CA ILE A 289 3.20 25.91 -3.02
C ILE A 289 2.07 25.04 -3.58
N ALA A 290 2.41 23.86 -4.13
CA ALA A 290 1.42 22.93 -4.66
C ALA A 290 0.46 22.44 -3.56
N GLY A 291 0.98 22.13 -2.37
CA GLY A 291 0.20 21.67 -1.22
C GLY A 291 -0.79 22.71 -0.72
N VAL A 292 -0.38 23.98 -0.64
CA VAL A 292 -1.27 25.10 -0.30
C VAL A 292 -2.39 25.26 -1.34
N GLY A 293 -2.04 25.21 -2.64
CA GLY A 293 -3.03 25.27 -3.71
C GLY A 293 -4.04 24.11 -3.66
N VAL A 294 -3.55 22.89 -3.47
CA VAL A 294 -4.39 21.69 -3.31
C VAL A 294 -5.26 21.79 -2.06
N TRP A 295 -4.74 22.29 -0.94
CA TRP A 295 -5.50 22.48 0.29
C TRP A 295 -6.68 23.43 0.07
N PHE A 296 -6.43 24.66 -0.39
CA PHE A 296 -7.48 25.64 -0.65
C PHE A 296 -8.50 25.15 -1.67
N TYR A 297 -8.05 24.46 -2.72
CA TYR A 297 -8.96 23.85 -3.68
C TYR A 297 -9.83 22.77 -3.01
N THR A 298 -9.26 21.92 -2.16
CA THR A 298 -10.02 20.91 -1.41
C THR A 298 -11.02 21.56 -0.45
N VAL A 299 -10.65 22.61 0.28
CA VAL A 299 -11.56 23.35 1.16
C VAL A 299 -12.76 23.88 0.37
N SER A 300 -12.50 24.50 -0.77
CA SER A 300 -13.54 24.99 -1.68
C SER A 300 -14.46 23.87 -2.18
N GLN A 301 -13.90 22.73 -2.61
CA GLN A 301 -14.67 21.59 -3.13
C GLN A 301 -15.40 20.76 -2.05
N THR A 302 -15.20 21.07 -0.77
CA THR A 302 -15.79 20.35 0.36
C THR A 302 -16.62 21.26 1.26
N SER A 303 -16.87 22.50 0.84
CA SER A 303 -17.61 23.51 1.62
C SER A 303 -17.03 23.70 3.04
N GLY A 304 -15.70 23.63 3.18
CA GLY A 304 -15.01 23.75 4.47
C GLY A 304 -14.99 22.49 5.35
N MET A 305 -15.73 21.43 4.97
CA MET A 305 -15.82 20.20 5.78
C MET A 305 -14.48 19.50 5.97
N ILE A 306 -13.56 19.63 5.00
CA ILE A 306 -12.21 19.05 5.13
C ILE A 306 -11.42 19.70 6.26
N GLU A 307 -11.61 21.00 6.52
CA GLU A 307 -10.93 21.70 7.62
C GLU A 307 -11.44 21.16 8.95
N ASN A 308 -12.77 21.06 9.10
CA ASN A 308 -13.37 20.45 10.28
C ASN A 308 -12.87 19.01 10.48
N ARG A 309 -12.76 18.23 9.41
CA ARG A 309 -12.20 16.86 9.48
C ARG A 309 -10.77 16.83 10.00
N TYR A 310 -9.90 17.70 9.51
CA TYR A 310 -8.48 17.71 9.88
C TYR A 310 -8.23 18.34 11.25
N LEU A 311 -9.06 19.30 11.68
CA LEU A 311 -9.07 19.87 13.02
C LEU A 311 -9.83 19.02 14.06
N ASN A 312 -10.26 17.81 13.69
CA ASN A 312 -11.03 16.91 14.54
C ASN A 312 -12.36 17.49 15.07
N LYS A 313 -13.01 18.32 14.26
CA LYS A 313 -14.31 18.93 14.54
C LYS A 313 -15.45 18.16 13.87
N ASN A 314 -16.65 18.27 14.42
CA ASN A 314 -17.88 17.82 13.77
C ASN A 314 -18.30 18.78 12.64
N ALA A 315 -19.40 18.47 11.95
CA ALA A 315 -19.91 19.31 10.86
C ALA A 315 -20.25 20.75 11.32
N ALA A 316 -20.63 20.93 12.58
CA ALA A 316 -20.94 22.23 13.19
C ALA A 316 -19.68 22.96 13.74
N GLY A 317 -18.48 22.44 13.54
CA GLY A 317 -17.24 23.06 14.02
C GLY A 317 -16.90 22.81 15.49
N VAL A 318 -17.67 21.96 16.19
CA VAL A 318 -17.41 21.59 17.59
C VAL A 318 -16.34 20.51 17.63
N GLU A 319 -15.32 20.70 18.48
CA GLU A 319 -14.26 19.72 18.68
C GLU A 319 -14.80 18.41 19.24
N LYS A 320 -14.34 17.29 18.67
CA LYS A 320 -14.70 15.95 19.16
C LYS A 320 -13.76 15.56 20.29
N ALA A 321 -14.33 15.12 21.41
CA ALA A 321 -13.58 14.57 22.54
C ALA A 321 -12.71 13.36 22.12
N ASP A 322 -13.21 12.54 21.20
CA ASP A 322 -12.46 11.42 20.64
C ASP A 322 -11.78 11.78 19.30
N ILE A 323 -10.45 11.64 19.28
CA ILE A 323 -9.58 11.86 18.12
C ILE A 323 -9.39 10.57 17.31
N THR A 324 -9.58 9.41 17.96
CA THR A 324 -9.30 8.08 17.41
C THR A 324 -10.44 7.53 16.56
N THR A 325 -11.60 8.20 16.51
CA THR A 325 -12.80 7.79 15.77
C THR A 325 -13.33 6.42 16.20
N GLY A 326 -13.40 6.18 17.50
CA GLY A 326 -13.88 4.96 18.16
C GLY A 326 -12.84 3.84 18.24
N ARG A 327 -11.62 4.04 17.73
CA ARG A 327 -10.59 2.98 17.68
C ARG A 327 -10.06 2.60 19.05
N GLY A 328 -10.06 3.52 20.02
CA GLY A 328 -9.68 3.22 21.40
C GLY A 328 -10.52 2.10 21.99
N ASP A 329 -11.85 2.20 21.87
CA ASP A 329 -12.79 1.20 22.39
C ASP A 329 -12.62 -0.15 21.68
N LEU A 330 -12.37 -0.12 20.35
CA LEU A 330 -12.13 -1.35 19.60
C LEU A 330 -10.87 -2.08 20.08
N ILE A 331 -9.80 -1.35 20.37
CA ILE A 331 -8.54 -1.89 20.89
C ILE A 331 -8.74 -2.43 22.31
N ALA A 332 -9.48 -1.71 23.15
CA ALA A 332 -9.74 -2.15 24.53
C ALA A 332 -10.46 -3.51 24.58
N ILE A 333 -11.48 -3.70 23.73
CA ILE A 333 -12.20 -4.98 23.62
C ILE A 333 -11.29 -6.10 23.09
N GLU A 334 -10.43 -5.80 22.12
CA GLU A 334 -9.47 -6.77 21.57
C GLU A 334 -8.41 -7.16 22.61
N LEU A 335 -7.96 -6.22 23.45
CA LEU A 335 -7.08 -6.51 24.58
C LEU A 335 -7.77 -7.35 25.66
N GLN A 336 -9.06 -7.10 25.93
CA GLN A 336 -9.83 -7.94 26.84
C GLN A 336 -9.89 -9.39 26.33
N ALA A 337 -10.17 -9.59 25.04
CA ALA A 337 -10.16 -10.92 24.43
C ALA A 337 -8.80 -11.63 24.59
N PHE A 338 -7.70 -10.88 24.46
CA PHE A 338 -6.35 -11.40 24.72
C PHE A 338 -6.16 -11.81 26.19
N PHE A 339 -6.56 -10.98 27.16
CA PHE A 339 -6.42 -11.32 28.58
C PHE A 339 -7.25 -12.55 28.97
N GLU A 340 -8.40 -12.77 28.34
CA GLU A 340 -9.21 -13.97 28.54
C GLU A 340 -8.58 -15.22 27.90
N ASN A 341 -7.86 -15.08 26.77
CA ASN A 341 -7.26 -16.19 26.02
C ASN A 341 -5.80 -15.90 25.59
N PRO A 342 -4.85 -15.77 26.54
CA PRO A 342 -3.55 -15.18 26.25
C PRO A 342 -2.65 -16.05 25.37
N ILE A 343 -2.73 -17.38 25.49
CA ILE A 343 -1.81 -18.29 24.80
C ILE A 343 -2.20 -18.44 23.33
N PHE A 344 -3.40 -18.94 23.07
CA PHE A 344 -3.87 -19.33 21.73
C PHE A 344 -4.71 -18.26 21.03
N GLY A 345 -5.19 -17.25 21.76
CA GLY A 345 -6.14 -16.28 21.27
C GLY A 345 -7.56 -16.84 21.14
N ILE A 346 -8.50 -15.98 20.76
CA ILE A 346 -9.91 -16.34 20.59
C ILE A 346 -10.24 -17.01 19.25
N GLY A 347 -9.23 -17.24 18.40
CA GLY A 347 -9.39 -17.80 17.06
C GLY A 347 -9.51 -16.75 15.95
N VAL A 348 -9.16 -17.15 14.72
CA VAL A 348 -9.07 -16.26 13.55
C VAL A 348 -10.45 -15.70 13.15
N GLY A 349 -10.51 -14.38 13.03
CA GLY A 349 -11.70 -13.63 12.65
C GLY A 349 -12.78 -13.53 13.73
N LYS A 350 -12.55 -14.09 14.92
CA LYS A 350 -13.53 -14.12 16.01
C LYS A 350 -13.71 -12.78 16.70
N SER A 351 -12.79 -11.83 16.55
CA SER A 351 -12.86 -10.50 17.18
C SER A 351 -14.17 -9.77 16.88
N LYS A 352 -14.71 -9.93 15.67
CA LYS A 352 -15.98 -9.31 15.28
C LYS A 352 -17.18 -9.92 16.03
N GLN A 353 -17.18 -11.24 16.20
CA GLN A 353 -18.23 -11.94 16.94
C GLN A 353 -18.12 -11.66 18.44
N TYR A 354 -16.91 -11.77 18.99
CA TYR A 354 -16.63 -11.44 20.39
C TYR A 354 -17.13 -10.04 20.78
N ARG A 355 -16.93 -9.05 19.88
CA ARG A 355 -17.44 -7.69 20.07
C ARG A 355 -18.96 -7.61 20.05
N LEU A 356 -19.60 -8.31 19.13
CA LEU A 356 -21.06 -8.38 19.06
C LEU A 356 -21.63 -8.92 20.37
N ASP A 357 -21.05 -9.99 20.88
CA ASP A 357 -21.52 -10.66 22.10
C ASP A 357 -21.36 -9.79 23.36
N ARG A 358 -20.33 -8.94 23.40
CA ARG A 358 -20.04 -8.06 24.56
C ARG A 358 -20.70 -6.68 24.51
N THR A 359 -20.88 -6.11 23.31
CA THR A 359 -21.29 -4.70 23.16
C THR A 359 -22.56 -4.50 22.33
N GLY A 360 -23.05 -5.56 21.67
CA GLY A 360 -24.12 -5.46 20.67
C GLY A 360 -23.68 -4.79 19.36
N THR A 361 -22.40 -4.43 19.20
CA THR A 361 -21.90 -3.71 18.01
C THR A 361 -21.13 -4.62 17.06
N LEU A 362 -21.49 -4.54 15.77
CA LEU A 362 -20.92 -5.39 14.72
C LEU A 362 -19.89 -4.60 13.89
N ALA A 363 -18.72 -4.34 14.47
CA ALA A 363 -17.63 -3.60 13.83
C ALA A 363 -16.40 -4.49 13.58
N ALA A 364 -15.73 -4.33 12.45
CA ALA A 364 -14.45 -5.00 12.18
C ALA A 364 -13.28 -4.23 12.80
N SER A 365 -12.19 -4.92 13.14
CA SER A 365 -10.96 -4.22 13.52
C SER A 365 -10.37 -3.45 12.34
N HIS A 366 -9.96 -2.22 12.62
CA HIS A 366 -9.19 -1.38 11.72
C HIS A 366 -7.70 -1.34 12.09
N ASN A 367 -7.32 -2.03 13.17
CA ASN A 367 -5.95 -2.13 13.65
C ASN A 367 -5.51 -3.60 13.60
N GLU A 368 -4.53 -3.89 12.75
CA GLU A 368 -3.98 -5.22 12.61
C GLU A 368 -3.29 -5.72 13.89
N MET A 369 -2.62 -4.83 14.64
CA MET A 369 -1.81 -5.21 15.79
C MET A 369 -2.67 -5.77 16.92
N SER A 370 -3.69 -5.02 17.35
CA SER A 370 -4.60 -5.47 18.42
C SER A 370 -5.39 -6.72 18.00
N ARG A 371 -5.78 -6.82 16.72
CA ARG A 371 -6.41 -8.02 16.17
C ARG A 371 -5.49 -9.25 16.19
N LEU A 372 -4.23 -9.12 15.77
CA LEU A 372 -3.30 -10.23 15.79
C LEU A 372 -3.10 -10.77 17.20
N VAL A 373 -3.00 -9.86 18.18
CA VAL A 373 -2.87 -10.21 19.60
C VAL A 373 -4.14 -10.91 20.12
N SER A 374 -5.33 -10.39 19.81
CA SER A 374 -6.58 -10.99 20.27
C SER A 374 -6.85 -12.36 19.64
N GLU A 375 -6.66 -12.49 18.33
CA GLU A 375 -7.03 -13.70 17.58
C GLU A 375 -6.01 -14.83 17.70
N HIS A 376 -4.73 -14.52 17.96
CA HIS A 376 -3.65 -15.51 17.98
C HIS A 376 -2.86 -15.56 19.31
N GLY A 377 -3.20 -14.73 20.31
CA GLY A 377 -2.53 -14.74 21.61
C GLY A 377 -1.03 -14.43 21.52
N VAL A 378 -0.23 -15.18 22.28
CA VAL A 378 1.25 -15.09 22.28
C VAL A 378 1.83 -15.33 20.88
N PHE A 379 1.23 -16.23 20.08
CA PHE A 379 1.69 -16.47 18.70
C PHE A 379 1.50 -15.24 17.81
N GLY A 380 0.46 -14.43 18.06
CA GLY A 380 0.24 -13.14 17.42
C GLY A 380 1.31 -12.12 17.81
N ILE A 381 1.65 -12.05 19.09
CA ILE A 381 2.71 -11.17 19.62
C ILE A 381 4.06 -11.53 18.99
N VAL A 382 4.45 -12.81 19.04
CA VAL A 382 5.72 -13.29 18.48
C VAL A 382 5.79 -13.02 16.98
N SER A 383 4.70 -13.31 16.25
CA SER A 383 4.61 -12.99 14.82
C SER A 383 4.80 -11.50 14.55
N PHE A 384 4.14 -10.62 15.31
CA PHE A 384 4.32 -9.17 15.17
C PHE A 384 5.75 -8.74 15.50
N LEU A 385 6.38 -9.29 16.55
CA LEU A 385 7.77 -9.00 16.88
C LEU A 385 8.73 -9.44 15.77
N ILE A 386 8.49 -10.58 15.13
CA ILE A 386 9.26 -11.01 13.95
C ILE A 386 9.13 -9.97 12.84
N LEU A 387 7.91 -9.55 12.51
CA LEU A 387 7.65 -8.56 11.46
C LEU A 387 8.23 -7.18 11.81
N PHE A 388 8.26 -6.80 13.07
CA PHE A 388 8.76 -5.49 13.50
C PHE A 388 10.29 -5.47 13.61
N LEU A 389 10.90 -6.46 14.26
CA LEU A 389 12.32 -6.47 14.59
C LEU A 389 13.19 -6.96 13.43
N THR A 390 12.73 -7.92 12.63
CA THR A 390 13.57 -8.52 11.57
C THR A 390 14.04 -7.48 10.53
N PRO A 391 13.20 -6.58 10.01
CA PRO A 391 13.65 -5.51 9.11
C PRO A 391 14.66 -4.57 9.78
N LEU A 392 14.44 -4.22 11.06
CA LEU A 392 15.32 -3.31 11.80
C LEU A 392 16.70 -3.94 12.05
N LEU A 393 16.75 -5.21 12.42
CA LEU A 393 17.99 -5.98 12.56
C LEU A 393 18.70 -6.16 11.21
N LEU A 394 17.95 -6.46 10.15
CA LEU A 394 18.47 -6.49 8.77
C LEU A 394 19.13 -5.17 8.42
N ARG A 395 18.53 -4.04 8.81
CA ARG A 395 19.03 -2.70 8.50
C ARG A 395 20.39 -2.39 9.14
N LEU A 396 20.70 -3.00 10.28
CA LEU A 396 22.02 -2.88 10.90
C LEU A 396 23.12 -3.49 10.02
N GLN A 397 22.79 -4.58 9.31
CA GLN A 397 23.68 -5.29 8.40
C GLN A 397 23.70 -4.69 6.98
N VAL A 398 22.53 -4.35 6.43
CA VAL A 398 22.35 -3.89 5.04
C VAL A 398 21.84 -2.44 5.01
N ARG A 399 22.74 -1.50 4.74
CA ARG A 399 22.47 -0.05 4.85
C ARG A 399 22.18 0.65 3.52
N ASN A 400 22.15 -0.10 2.41
CA ASN A 400 22.14 0.44 1.05
C ASN A 400 20.75 0.90 0.61
N ASN A 401 19.66 0.27 1.06
CA ASN A 401 18.30 0.66 0.69
C ASN A 401 17.95 2.05 1.25
N ILE A 402 17.86 3.09 0.40
CA ILE A 402 17.47 4.45 0.81
C ILE A 402 15.97 4.57 1.14
N TYR A 403 15.15 3.67 0.61
CA TYR A 403 13.70 3.65 0.84
C TYR A 403 13.29 2.89 2.10
N PHE A 404 14.22 2.16 2.73
CA PHE A 404 13.95 1.23 3.84
C PHE A 404 12.96 1.80 4.89
N TYR A 405 13.31 2.92 5.53
CA TYR A 405 12.48 3.47 6.62
C TYR A 405 11.14 3.99 6.10
N SER A 406 11.10 4.55 4.90
CA SER A 406 9.86 5.00 4.28
C SER A 406 8.93 3.84 3.98
N PHE A 407 9.42 2.74 3.41
CA PHE A 407 8.64 1.53 3.16
C PHE A 407 8.17 0.86 4.45
N PHE A 408 9.04 0.78 5.45
CA PHE A 408 8.70 0.25 6.76
C PHE A 408 7.61 1.07 7.46
N LEU A 409 7.71 2.41 7.42
CA LEU A 409 6.70 3.30 7.98
C LEU A 409 5.39 3.26 7.20
N LEU A 410 5.43 3.18 5.87
CA LEU A 410 4.22 2.99 5.06
C LEU A 410 3.50 1.70 5.46
N TRP A 411 4.23 0.60 5.65
CA TRP A 411 3.64 -0.63 6.18
C TRP A 411 3.04 -0.42 7.58
N LEU A 412 3.85 0.04 8.54
CA LEU A 412 3.47 0.15 9.95
C LEU A 412 2.26 1.07 10.16
N LEU A 413 2.25 2.22 9.50
CA LEU A 413 1.12 3.15 9.60
C LEU A 413 -0.11 2.61 8.87
N THR A 414 0.06 1.86 7.78
CA THR A 414 -1.08 1.27 7.05
C THR A 414 -1.78 0.20 7.86
N ILE A 415 -1.05 -0.75 8.45
CA ILE A 415 -1.65 -1.83 9.25
C ILE A 415 -2.39 -1.30 10.49
N ASN A 416 -2.01 -0.12 10.99
CA ASN A 416 -2.66 0.53 12.14
C ASN A 416 -3.92 1.34 11.77
N HIS A 417 -4.08 1.77 10.52
CA HIS A 417 -5.25 2.58 10.12
C HIS A 417 -6.18 1.95 9.09
N SER A 418 -5.72 0.95 8.36
CA SER A 418 -6.48 0.25 7.32
C SER A 418 -6.37 -1.28 7.43
N ALA A 419 -5.72 -1.81 8.49
CA ALA A 419 -5.40 -3.23 8.67
C ALA A 419 -4.75 -3.85 7.41
N MET A 420 -4.76 -5.18 7.29
CA MET A 420 -4.26 -5.91 6.10
C MET A 420 -5.36 -6.25 5.08
N ARG A 421 -6.31 -5.33 4.87
CA ARG A 421 -7.50 -5.57 4.02
C ARG A 421 -7.18 -5.66 2.52
N ILE A 422 -6.08 -5.05 2.08
CA ILE A 422 -5.61 -5.03 0.69
C ILE A 422 -4.21 -5.64 0.59
N ALA A 423 -3.72 -5.90 -0.62
CA ALA A 423 -2.41 -6.50 -0.88
C ALA A 423 -1.22 -5.54 -0.63
N PHE A 424 -1.46 -4.23 -0.56
CA PHE A 424 -0.41 -3.20 -0.43
C PHE A 424 0.52 -3.35 0.79
N PRO A 425 0.03 -3.58 2.02
CA PRO A 425 0.90 -3.81 3.19
C PRO A 425 1.92 -4.93 2.97
N SER A 426 1.51 -6.05 2.36
CA SER A 426 2.38 -7.18 2.04
C SER A 426 3.49 -6.77 1.06
N PHE A 427 3.10 -6.07 -0.01
CA PHE A 427 4.01 -5.60 -1.03
C PHE A 427 5.04 -4.59 -0.49
N ILE A 428 4.59 -3.53 0.19
CA ILE A 428 5.47 -2.45 0.65
C ILE A 428 6.43 -2.93 1.76
N TYR A 429 5.98 -3.85 2.61
CA TYR A 429 6.83 -4.52 3.60
C TYR A 429 7.93 -5.34 2.92
N GLY A 430 7.60 -6.13 1.89
CA GLY A 430 8.58 -6.87 1.11
C GLY A 430 9.66 -5.97 0.49
N LEU A 431 9.27 -4.82 -0.07
CA LEU A 431 10.24 -3.85 -0.62
C LEU A 431 11.22 -3.30 0.42
N ALA A 432 10.81 -3.19 1.69
CA ALA A 432 11.71 -2.76 2.76
C ALA A 432 12.87 -3.75 2.97
N LEU A 433 12.69 -5.03 2.65
CA LEU A 433 13.68 -6.09 2.88
C LEU A 433 14.70 -6.27 1.76
N LEU A 434 14.54 -5.54 0.65
CA LEU A 434 15.43 -5.61 -0.49
C LEU A 434 16.79 -4.97 -0.17
N ASP A 435 17.85 -5.55 -0.74
CA ASP A 435 19.18 -4.94 -0.80
C ASP A 435 19.32 -4.14 -2.08
N VAL A 436 19.42 -2.81 -1.96
CA VAL A 436 19.44 -1.92 -3.11
C VAL A 436 20.87 -1.65 -3.54
N THR A 437 21.22 -2.04 -4.75
CA THR A 437 22.55 -1.77 -5.32
C THR A 437 22.54 -0.46 -6.10
N TYR A 438 23.68 0.23 -6.09
CA TYR A 438 23.92 1.44 -6.87
C TYR A 438 24.90 1.05 -7.97
N GLU A 439 24.57 1.33 -9.24
CA GLU A 439 25.51 1.06 -10.33
C GLU A 439 26.82 1.81 -10.09
N ASN A 440 27.91 1.08 -9.87
CA ASN A 440 29.24 1.66 -9.84
C ASN A 440 29.61 2.07 -11.28
N LYS A 441 29.74 3.38 -11.51
CA LYS A 441 30.23 3.98 -12.78
C LYS A 441 31.59 3.44 -13.27
N LYS A 442 32.28 2.58 -12.51
CA LYS A 442 33.62 2.05 -12.84
C LYS A 442 33.64 0.84 -13.78
N ASN A 443 32.54 0.10 -13.97
CA ASN A 443 32.58 -1.14 -14.79
C ASN A 443 32.33 -0.93 -16.31
N LYS A 444 32.46 0.30 -16.82
CA LYS A 444 32.38 0.56 -18.28
C LYS A 444 33.74 0.66 -18.98
N ILE A 445 34.87 0.47 -18.29
CA ILE A 445 36.22 0.68 -18.88
C ILE A 445 36.96 -0.65 -19.16
N SER A 446 36.47 -1.82 -18.72
CA SER A 446 37.21 -3.08 -18.86
C SER A 446 36.58 -4.11 -19.81
N VAL A 447 35.95 -3.67 -20.90
CA VAL A 447 35.63 -4.56 -22.04
C VAL A 447 35.83 -3.78 -23.35
N SER A 448 37.08 -3.40 -23.59
CA SER A 448 37.58 -3.09 -24.93
C SER A 448 39.09 -3.37 -24.95
N LYS A 449 39.44 -4.66 -25.01
CA LYS A 449 40.67 -5.13 -25.65
C LYS A 449 40.36 -6.45 -26.32
#